data_AF-A0A1I6TJH7-F1
#
_entry.id   AF-A0A1I6TJH7-F1
#
_cell.length_a   1.000
_cell.length_b   1.000
_cell.length_c   1.000
_cell.angle_alpha   90.00
_cell.angle_beta   90.00
_cell.angle_gamma   90.00
#
_symmetry.space_group_name_H-M   'P 1'
#
loop_
_entity.id
_entity.type
_entity.pdbx_description
1 polymer ?
#
loop_
_entity_poly.entity_id
_entity_poly.type
_entity_poly.pdbx_seq_one_letter_code
_entity_poly.pdbx_strand_id
1 'polypeptide(L)'
;MKTIFLCDYLHFEEIRREIHEGLNTIEHWNSVNNYIFYGKNNEIRSNSLEDQEISALSLQLLQNCLVFMNTLMVQEVLYDNNKYLLNRMTAEDFRGLTPLFYNHINPYGTFKLNMDQRIPIKLKIA
;
A
#
# COMPACT_ATOMS: atom_id res chain seq x y z
N MET A 1 29.21 -12.48 -10.92
CA MET A 1 27.79 -12.06 -11.03
C MET A 1 27.56 -10.65 -10.46
N LYS A 2 27.96 -10.35 -9.21
CA LYS A 2 27.79 -8.99 -8.61
C LYS A 2 28.49 -7.84 -9.38
N THR A 3 29.65 -8.08 -9.96
CA THR A 3 30.43 -7.04 -10.66
C THR A 3 29.84 -6.65 -12.02
N ILE A 4 29.25 -7.60 -12.76
CA ILE A 4 28.60 -7.33 -14.05
C ILE A 4 27.34 -6.49 -13.83
N PHE A 5 26.52 -6.88 -12.84
CA PHE A 5 25.34 -6.11 -12.46
C PHE A 5 25.66 -4.66 -12.08
N LEU A 6 26.75 -4.41 -11.34
CA LEU A 6 27.15 -3.04 -10.98
C LEU A 6 27.59 -2.24 -12.21
N CYS A 7 28.33 -2.85 -13.14
CA CYS A 7 28.68 -2.20 -14.41
C CYS A 7 27.43 -1.86 -15.22
N ASP A 8 26.48 -2.80 -15.33
CA ASP A 8 25.22 -2.59 -16.05
C ASP A 8 24.37 -1.49 -15.38
N TYR A 9 24.29 -1.50 -14.04
CA TYR A 9 23.63 -0.44 -13.26
C TYR A 9 24.23 0.95 -13.50
N LEU A 10 25.55 1.06 -13.58
CA LEU A 10 26.22 2.34 -13.84
C LEU A 10 26.13 2.77 -15.32
N HIS A 11 26.09 1.81 -16.24
CA HIS A 11 26.11 2.08 -17.67
C HIS A 11 24.72 2.38 -18.24
N PHE A 12 23.69 1.64 -17.84
CA PHE A 12 22.34 1.75 -18.39
C PHE A 12 21.40 2.50 -17.44
N GLU A 13 20.80 3.58 -17.94
CA GLU A 13 19.81 4.34 -17.16
C GLU A 13 18.52 3.56 -16.92
N GLU A 14 18.10 2.76 -17.90
CA GLU A 14 16.88 1.94 -17.81
C GLU A 14 16.92 0.99 -16.61
N ILE A 15 18.06 0.33 -16.38
CA ILE A 15 18.27 -0.56 -15.23
C ILE A 15 18.16 0.21 -13.91
N ARG A 16 18.69 1.44 -13.85
CA ARG A 16 18.56 2.27 -12.63
C ARG A 16 17.12 2.66 -12.37
N ARG A 17 16.37 3.03 -13.41
CA ARG A 17 14.95 3.40 -13.30
C ARG A 17 14.12 2.23 -12.80
N GLU A 18 14.30 1.05 -13.38
CA GLU A 18 13.63 -0.19 -12.94
C GLU A 18 13.92 -0.51 -11.46
N ILE A 19 15.19 -0.45 -11.05
CA ILE A 19 15.58 -0.70 -9.65
C ILE A 19 14.96 0.35 -8.73
N HIS A 20 14.96 1.62 -9.13
CA HIS A 20 14.40 2.69 -8.31
C HIS A 20 12.88 2.58 -8.18
N GLU A 21 12.17 2.20 -9.25
CA GLU A 21 10.73 1.91 -9.22
C GLU A 21 10.41 0.74 -8.27
N GLY A 22 11.20 -0.34 -8.33
CA GLY A 22 11.07 -1.48 -7.43
C GLY A 22 11.34 -1.10 -5.97
N LEU A 23 12.41 -0.33 -5.71
CA LEU A 23 12.74 0.16 -4.38
C LEU A 23 11.64 1.06 -3.82
N ASN A 24 11.16 2.04 -4.59
CA ASN A 24 10.10 2.94 -4.15
C ASN A 24 8.84 2.17 -3.73
N THR A 25 8.49 1.10 -4.45
CA THR A 25 7.35 0.24 -4.10
C THR A 25 7.55 -0.46 -2.76
N ILE A 26 8.73 -1.06 -2.56
CA ILE A 26 9.06 -1.80 -1.33
C ILE A 26 9.20 -0.84 -0.14
N GLU A 27 9.80 0.34 -0.34
CA GLU A 27 9.96 1.37 0.69
C GLU A 27 8.60 1.94 1.12
N HIS A 28 7.70 2.23 0.19
CA HIS A 28 6.32 2.59 0.52
C HIS A 28 5.60 1.48 1.29
N TRP A 29 5.75 0.23 0.89
CA TRP A 29 5.16 -0.91 1.60
C TRP A 29 5.71 -1.06 3.03
N ASN A 30 7.03 -0.90 3.20
CA ASN A 30 7.67 -0.90 4.52
C ASN A 30 7.22 0.29 5.39
N SER A 31 7.02 1.45 4.77
CA SER A 31 6.50 2.65 5.45
C SER A 31 5.08 2.41 5.99
N VAL A 32 4.20 1.78 5.19
CA VAL A 32 2.86 1.35 5.62
C VAL A 32 2.95 0.34 6.78
N ASN A 33 3.87 -0.62 6.72
CA ASN A 33 4.06 -1.60 7.79
C ASN A 33 4.43 -0.95 9.12
N ASN A 34 5.43 -0.06 9.09
CA ASN A 34 5.84 0.70 10.26
C ASN A 34 4.70 1.57 10.82
N TYR A 35 3.84 2.09 9.93
CA TYR A 35 2.68 2.87 10.32
C TYR A 35 1.58 2.04 11.00
N ILE A 36 1.24 0.86 10.45
CA ILE A 36 0.25 -0.05 11.04
C ILE A 36 0.77 -0.64 12.35
N PHE A 37 2.05 -1.01 12.40
CA PHE A 37 2.71 -1.61 13.55
C PHE A 37 3.34 -0.54 14.48
N TYR A 38 2.60 0.52 14.79
CA TYR A 38 3.09 1.69 15.55
C TYR A 38 3.41 1.40 17.04
N GLY A 39 3.12 0.19 17.55
CA GLY A 39 3.36 -0.21 18.93
C GLY A 39 4.77 -0.78 19.17
N LYS A 40 5.38 -0.46 20.33
CA LYS A 40 6.68 -1.00 20.79
C LYS A 40 7.84 -0.85 19.78
N ASN A 41 8.11 0.39 19.32
CA ASN A 41 9.24 0.71 18.41
C ASN A 41 9.23 -0.04 17.07
N ASN A 42 8.05 -0.45 16.57
CA ASN A 42 7.90 -1.18 15.32
C ASN A 42 8.60 -2.56 15.30
N GLU A 43 8.97 -3.10 16.47
CA GLU A 43 9.69 -4.36 16.58
C GLU A 43 8.82 -5.43 17.26
N ILE A 44 8.78 -6.61 16.66
CA ILE A 44 8.14 -7.78 17.28
C ILE A 44 9.03 -8.29 18.41
N ARG A 45 8.93 -7.68 19.58
CA ARG A 45 9.66 -8.07 20.79
C ARG A 45 8.91 -9.14 21.57
N SER A 46 8.67 -10.30 20.95
CA SER A 46 8.32 -11.52 21.69
C SER A 46 9.45 -12.54 21.57
N ASN A 47 9.78 -13.21 22.67
CA ASN A 47 10.71 -14.33 22.69
C ASN A 47 10.05 -15.65 22.24
N SER A 48 8.74 -15.63 21.96
CA SER A 48 8.00 -16.76 21.39
C SER A 48 7.87 -16.61 19.87
N LEU A 49 8.22 -17.67 19.13
CA LEU A 49 8.02 -17.73 17.68
C LEU A 49 6.54 -17.66 17.30
N GLU A 50 5.66 -18.24 18.11
CA GLU A 50 4.21 -18.26 17.86
C GLU A 50 3.62 -16.84 17.93
N ASP A 51 4.04 -16.03 18.90
CA ASP A 51 3.62 -14.64 18.99
C ASP A 51 4.15 -13.81 17.81
N GLN A 52 5.35 -14.12 17.33
CA GLN A 52 5.92 -13.45 16.16
C GLN A 52 5.13 -13.78 14.90
N GLU A 53 4.77 -15.05 14.71
CA GLU A 53 3.95 -15.51 13.60
C GLU A 53 2.56 -14.85 13.61
N ILE A 54 1.87 -14.85 14.75
CA ILE A 54 0.56 -14.21 14.89
C ILE A 54 0.65 -12.71 14.57
N SER A 55 1.70 -12.03 15.05
CA SER A 55 1.92 -10.61 14.78
C SER A 55 2.14 -10.35 13.28
N ALA A 56 2.96 -11.17 12.62
CA ALA A 56 3.22 -11.06 11.18
C ALA A 56 1.97 -11.32 10.33
N LEU A 57 1.19 -12.35 10.65
CA LEU A 57 -0.06 -12.67 9.96
C LEU A 57 -1.11 -11.59 10.16
N SER A 58 -1.22 -11.04 11.38
CA SER A 58 -2.15 -9.94 11.68
C SER A 58 -1.78 -8.67 10.94
N LEU A 59 -0.47 -8.35 10.85
CA LEU A 59 0.02 -7.23 10.07
C LEU A 59 -0.32 -7.40 8.58
N GLN A 60 -0.07 -8.59 8.02
CA GLN A 60 -0.41 -8.89 6.63
C GLN A 60 -1.92 -8.75 6.36
N LEU A 61 -2.77 -9.19 7.30
CA LEU A 61 -4.22 -9.03 7.18
C LEU A 61 -4.61 -7.55 7.12
N LEU A 62 -4.09 -6.73 8.04
CA LEU A 62 -4.37 -5.29 8.07
C LEU A 62 -3.88 -4.57 6.82
N GLN A 63 -2.72 -4.96 6.29
CA GLN A 63 -2.22 -4.45 5.01
C GLN A 63 -3.17 -4.79 3.86
N ASN A 64 -3.64 -6.02 3.77
CA ASN A 64 -4.59 -6.43 2.74
C ASN A 64 -5.90 -5.62 2.84
N CYS A 65 -6.39 -5.39 4.06
CA CYS A 65 -7.56 -4.54 4.30
C CYS A 65 -7.33 -3.09 3.84
N LEU A 66 -6.15 -2.51 4.15
CA LEU A 66 -5.78 -1.16 3.71
C LEU A 66 -5.75 -1.07 2.18
N VAL A 67 -5.04 -1.99 1.52
CA VAL A 67 -4.95 -2.02 0.04
C VAL A 67 -6.32 -2.16 -0.58
N PHE A 68 -7.18 -3.00 -0.01
CA PHE A 68 -8.55 -3.20 -0.49
C PHE A 68 -9.37 -1.91 -0.38
N MET A 69 -9.38 -1.25 0.78
CA MET A 69 -10.10 0.00 0.98
C MET A 69 -9.58 1.11 0.07
N ASN A 70 -8.27 1.24 -0.06
CA ASN A 70 -7.65 2.24 -0.92
C ASN A 70 -8.00 2.00 -2.39
N THR A 71 -8.00 0.75 -2.84
CA THR A 71 -8.43 0.38 -4.19
C THR A 71 -9.87 0.81 -4.44
N LEU A 72 -10.78 0.53 -3.49
CA LEU A 72 -12.18 0.94 -3.62
C LEU A 72 -12.34 2.46 -3.65
N MET A 73 -11.61 3.20 -2.82
CA MET A 73 -11.64 4.67 -2.82
C MET A 73 -11.14 5.25 -4.14
N VAL A 74 -10.03 4.72 -4.67
CA VAL A 74 -9.49 5.15 -5.97
C VAL A 74 -10.46 4.83 -7.09
N GLN A 75 -11.06 3.63 -7.09
CA GLN A 75 -12.10 3.28 -8.05
C GLN A 75 -13.29 4.25 -7.95
N GLU A 76 -13.76 4.58 -6.76
CA GLU A 76 -14.89 5.50 -6.61
C GLU A 76 -14.60 6.85 -7.27
N VAL A 77 -13.40 7.40 -7.06
CA VAL A 77 -12.97 8.66 -7.68
C VAL A 77 -12.80 8.53 -9.21
N LEU A 78 -12.21 7.43 -9.69
CA LEU A 78 -11.99 7.23 -11.13
C LEU A 78 -13.28 7.00 -11.92
N TYR A 79 -14.25 6.32 -11.32
CA TYR A 79 -15.54 6.00 -11.93
C TYR A 79 -16.61 7.09 -11.73
N ASP A 80 -16.35 8.07 -10.87
CA ASP A 80 -17.25 9.22 -10.66
C ASP A 80 -17.44 10.05 -11.94
N ASN A 81 -18.53 10.82 -12.00
CA ASN A 81 -18.85 11.75 -13.09
C ASN A 81 -18.67 11.14 -14.50
N ASN A 82 -19.24 9.95 -14.72
CA ASN A 82 -19.15 9.21 -15.99
C ASN A 82 -17.70 8.95 -16.46
N LYS A 83 -16.83 8.56 -15.52
CA LYS A 83 -15.41 8.22 -15.78
C LYS A 83 -14.58 9.39 -16.32
N TYR A 84 -14.95 10.63 -15.98
CA TYR A 84 -14.27 11.83 -16.49
C TYR A 84 -12.76 11.81 -16.23
N LEU A 85 -12.34 11.46 -15.00
CA LEU A 85 -10.93 11.42 -14.62
C LEU A 85 -10.22 10.26 -15.32
N LEU A 86 -10.82 9.08 -15.33
CA LEU A 86 -10.28 7.89 -16.00
C LEU A 86 -10.01 8.14 -17.49
N ASN A 87 -10.92 8.85 -18.18
CA ASN A 87 -10.77 9.19 -19.60
C ASN A 87 -9.66 10.22 -19.88
N ARG A 88 -9.18 10.93 -18.86
CA ARG A 88 -8.09 11.92 -18.97
C ARG A 88 -6.73 11.36 -18.58
N MET A 89 -6.68 10.17 -17.99
CA MET A 89 -5.43 9.55 -17.56
C MET A 89 -4.58 9.15 -18.76
N THR A 90 -3.27 9.39 -18.62
CA THR A 90 -2.23 8.96 -19.54
C THR A 90 -1.58 7.68 -19.03
N ALA A 91 -0.75 7.05 -19.87
CA ALA A 91 0.03 5.88 -19.46
C ALA A 91 0.93 6.15 -18.24
N GLU A 92 1.43 7.38 -18.09
CA GLU A 92 2.21 7.77 -16.90
C GLU A 92 1.37 7.81 -15.63
N ASP A 93 0.13 8.30 -15.71
CA ASP A 93 -0.77 8.36 -14.56
C ASP A 93 -1.15 6.95 -14.07
N PHE A 94 -1.34 6.01 -15.01
CA PHE A 94 -1.58 4.61 -14.67
C PHE A 94 -0.36 3.93 -14.05
N ARG A 95 0.86 4.29 -14.48
CA ARG A 95 2.10 3.81 -13.86
C ARG A 95 2.29 4.32 -12.43
N GLY A 96 1.89 5.57 -12.16
CA GLY A 96 1.98 6.16 -10.83
C GLY A 96 0.87 5.73 -9.85
N LEU A 97 -0.14 5.00 -10.32
CA LEU A 97 -1.30 4.64 -9.51
C LEU A 97 -0.94 3.53 -8.51
N THR A 98 -1.06 3.83 -7.22
CA THR A 98 -0.74 2.89 -6.15
C THR A 98 -1.81 2.92 -5.05
N PRO A 99 -2.24 1.76 -4.52
CA PRO A 99 -3.13 1.68 -3.37
C PRO A 99 -2.37 1.75 -2.04
N LEU A 100 -1.06 2.04 -2.01
CA LEU A 100 -0.22 1.97 -0.80
C LEU A 100 -0.15 3.28 0.01
N PHE A 101 -1.03 4.25 -0.27
CA PHE A 101 -1.05 5.51 0.50
C PHE A 101 -1.82 5.35 1.82
N TYR A 102 -1.34 5.96 2.90
CA TYR A 102 -1.93 5.79 4.25
C TYR A 102 -2.19 7.11 4.99
N ASN A 103 -1.88 8.25 4.38
CA ASN A 103 -2.02 9.59 4.99
C ASN A 103 -3.45 9.96 5.42
N HIS A 104 -4.47 9.29 4.86
CA HIS A 104 -5.88 9.52 5.19
C HIS A 104 -6.38 8.64 6.35
N ILE A 105 -5.56 7.70 6.82
CA ILE A 105 -5.88 6.81 7.93
C ILE A 105 -5.42 7.48 9.21
N ASN A 106 -6.19 7.39 10.30
CA ASN A 106 -5.77 7.80 11.63
C ASN A 106 -5.66 6.56 12.52
N PRO A 107 -4.48 6.19 13.05
CA PRO A 107 -4.31 4.98 13.83
C PRO A 107 -4.64 5.21 15.31
N TYR A 108 -4.83 6.48 15.71
CA TYR A 108 -5.06 6.91 17.07
C TYR A 108 -6.52 7.31 17.28
N GLY A 109 -6.99 7.08 18.50
CA GLY A 109 -8.31 7.52 18.96
C GLY A 109 -9.23 6.36 19.31
N THR A 110 -10.46 6.72 19.67
CA THR A 110 -11.50 5.75 20.03
C THR A 110 -12.55 5.72 18.93
N PHE A 111 -12.71 4.57 18.29
CA PHE A 111 -13.71 4.37 17.26
C PHE A 111 -14.90 3.61 17.85
N LYS A 112 -16.09 4.24 17.84
CA LYS A 112 -17.34 3.53 18.13
C LYS A 112 -17.81 2.88 16.83
N LEU A 113 -17.58 1.59 16.73
CA LEU A 113 -17.95 0.82 15.56
C LEU A 113 -19.41 0.34 15.69
N ASN A 114 -20.24 0.66 14.70
CA ASN A 114 -21.54 0.05 14.54
C ASN A 114 -21.42 -1.13 13.56
N MET A 115 -21.57 -2.36 14.05
CA MET A 115 -21.45 -3.59 13.23
C MET A 115 -22.58 -3.76 12.21
N ASP A 116 -23.71 -3.08 12.41
CA ASP A 116 -24.87 -3.11 11.52
C ASP A 116 -24.73 -2.09 10.37
N GLN A 117 -23.80 -1.15 10.49
CA GLN A 117 -23.54 -0.15 9.46
C GLN A 117 -22.45 -0.64 8.50
N ARG A 118 -22.73 -0.61 7.20
CA ARG A 118 -21.73 -0.83 6.14
C ARG A 118 -21.16 0.49 5.67
N ILE A 119 -19.91 0.47 5.21
CA ILE A 119 -19.28 1.62 4.56
C ILE A 119 -20.06 1.92 3.28
N PRO A 120 -20.52 3.17 3.06
CA PRO A 120 -21.33 3.53 1.90
C PRO A 120 -20.47 3.63 0.62
N ILE A 121 -20.04 2.49 0.09
CA ILE A 121 -19.27 2.42 -1.16
C ILE A 121 -20.24 2.52 -2.34
N LYS A 122 -20.08 3.55 -3.18
CA LYS A 122 -21.01 3.84 -4.30
C LYS A 122 -20.77 2.98 -5.55
N LEU A 123 -19.69 2.20 -5.58
CA LEU A 123 -19.36 1.32 -6.70
C LEU A 123 -20.38 0.18 -6.79
N LYS A 124 -21.20 0.20 -7.85
CA LYS A 124 -21.89 -1.00 -8.30
C LYS A 124 -20.86 -1.88 -9.00
N ILE A 125 -20.50 -2.99 -8.37
CA ILE A 125 -19.78 -4.06 -9.05
C ILE A 125 -20.70 -4.52 -10.19
N ALA A 126 -20.25 -4.33 -11.43
CA ALA A 126 -20.97 -4.74 -12.63
C ALA A 126 -20.87 -6.26 -12.82
#